data_AF-A0A7C9CWA0-F1
#
_entry.id   AF-A0A7C9CWA0-F1
#
_cell.length_a   1.000
_cell.length_b   1.000
_cell.length_c   1.000
_cell.angle_alpha   90.00
_cell.angle_beta   90.00
_cell.angle_gamma   90.00
#
_symmetry.space_group_name_H-M   'P 1'
#
loop_
_entity.id
_entity.type
_entity.pdbx_description
1 polymer ?
#
loop_
_entity_poly.entity_id
_entity_poly.type
_entity_poly.pdbx_seq_one_letter_code
_entity_poly.pdbx_strand_id
1 'polypeptide(L)'
;EAIIFVFVMHPFDVGDRCIIDGTMMVVEEMNILTTIFLKIDKEKVYYPNSVLATKAIGNYYRSPDQGDSLEFAIDYATPLSTIAKLKDRIKQYLEQKQSLWQLDHNLVVKEIENMNKIKM
;
A
#
# COMPACT_ATOMS: atom_id res chain seq x y z
N GLU A 1 -1.82 -8.99 29.73
CA GLU A 1 -1.78 -9.15 28.25
C GLU A 1 -1.26 -7.91 27.52
N ALA A 2 -1.79 -6.70 27.76
CA ALA A 2 -1.35 -5.46 27.10
C ALA A 2 0.18 -5.17 27.19
N ILE A 3 0.81 -5.47 28.33
CA ILE A 3 2.27 -5.29 28.50
C ILE A 3 3.06 -6.28 27.62
N ILE A 4 2.62 -7.53 27.50
CA ILE A 4 3.29 -8.54 26.66
C ILE A 4 3.17 -8.14 25.18
N PHE A 5 2.02 -7.61 24.76
CA PHE A 5 1.80 -7.17 23.39
C PHE A 5 2.80 -6.10 22.94
N VAL A 6 2.99 -5.03 23.72
CA VAL A 6 3.90 -3.93 23.34
C VAL A 6 5.37 -4.28 23.53
N PHE A 7 5.72 -4.92 24.65
CA PHE A 7 7.12 -5.10 25.06
C PHE A 7 7.73 -6.45 24.68
N VAL A 8 6.91 -7.48 24.41
CA VAL A 8 7.41 -8.83 24.07
C VAL A 8 7.14 -9.15 22.60
N MET A 9 5.89 -9.01 22.14
CA MET A 9 5.58 -9.27 20.72
C MET A 9 6.08 -8.16 19.82
N HIS A 10 6.00 -6.91 20.29
CA HIS A 10 6.59 -5.74 19.66
C HIS A 10 6.30 -5.64 18.15
N PRO A 11 5.02 -5.62 17.74
CA PRO A 11 4.62 -5.70 16.33
C PRO A 11 4.95 -4.42 15.52
N PHE A 12 5.21 -3.32 16.19
CA PHE A 12 5.55 -2.03 15.60
C PHE A 12 6.32 -1.16 16.60
N ASP A 13 6.99 -0.14 16.06
CA ASP A 13 7.66 0.94 16.77
C ASP A 13 7.00 2.30 16.51
N VAL A 14 7.33 3.30 17.32
CA VAL A 14 6.99 4.69 17.01
C VAL A 14 7.60 5.09 15.67
N GLY A 15 6.78 5.65 14.78
CA GLY A 15 7.15 5.99 13.41
C GLY A 15 6.79 4.94 12.37
N ASP A 16 6.47 3.71 12.78
CA ASP A 16 6.06 2.67 11.84
C ASP A 16 4.73 3.01 11.17
N ARG A 17 4.66 2.77 9.87
CA ARG A 17 3.42 2.88 9.10
C ARG A 17 2.69 1.54 9.14
N CYS A 18 1.54 1.52 9.82
CA CYS A 18 0.74 0.34 10.02
C CYS A 18 -0.62 0.42 9.32
N ILE A 19 -1.20 -0.73 9.01
CA ILE A 19 -2.61 -0.90 8.67
C ILE A 19 -3.29 -1.63 9.80
N ILE A 20 -4.34 -1.01 10.33
CA ILE A 20 -5.24 -1.58 11.32
C ILE A 20 -6.65 -1.50 10.73
N ASP A 21 -7.33 -2.64 10.59
CA ASP A 21 -8.67 -2.73 10.01
C ASP A 21 -8.83 -1.97 8.68
N GLY A 22 -7.84 -2.10 7.79
CA GLY A 22 -7.84 -1.44 6.47
C GLY A 22 -7.51 0.05 6.48
N THR A 23 -7.29 0.67 7.65
CA THR A 23 -6.90 2.08 7.75
C THR A 23 -5.39 2.21 7.92
N MET A 24 -4.74 2.93 7.01
CA MET A 24 -3.31 3.23 7.08
C MET A 24 -3.05 4.40 8.04
N MET A 25 -2.15 4.18 9.00
CA MET A 25 -1.80 5.14 10.04
C MET A 25 -0.33 5.01 10.43
N VAL A 26 0.23 6.05 11.03
CA VAL A 26 1.58 6.02 11.61
C VAL A 26 1.48 5.89 13.12
N VAL A 27 2.29 5.04 13.74
CA VAL A 27 2.40 4.98 15.21
C VAL A 27 3.02 6.29 15.70
N GLU A 28 2.24 7.10 16.42
CA GLU A 28 2.71 8.38 16.94
C GLU A 28 3.27 8.24 18.35
N GLU A 29 2.61 7.48 19.22
CA GLU A 29 3.01 7.31 20.61
C GLU A 29 2.60 5.92 21.13
N MET A 30 3.47 5.31 21.94
CA MET A 30 3.17 4.07 22.64
C MET A 30 3.16 4.29 24.13
N ASN A 31 2.01 4.03 24.76
CA ASN A 31 1.84 4.02 26.20
C ASN A 31 1.63 2.58 26.69
N ILE A 32 1.72 2.38 28.00
CA ILE A 32 1.60 1.05 28.63
C ILE A 32 0.27 0.36 28.26
N LEU A 33 -0.83 1.11 28.24
CA LEU A 33 -2.17 0.56 27.99
C LEU A 33 -2.78 0.97 26.65
N THR A 34 -2.21 1.96 25.97
CA THR A 34 -2.76 2.51 24.74
C THR A 34 -1.67 2.83 23.71
N THR A 35 -1.99 2.75 22.44
CA THR A 35 -1.17 3.28 21.35
C THR A 35 -1.95 4.37 20.63
N ILE A 36 -1.26 5.47 20.32
CA ILE A 36 -1.80 6.58 19.54
C ILE A 36 -1.27 6.44 18.12
N PHE A 37 -2.18 6.44 17.17
CA PHE A 37 -1.89 6.44 15.74
C PHE A 37 -2.30 7.77 15.13
N LEU A 38 -1.56 8.22 14.12
CA LEU A 38 -1.89 9.40 13.33
C LEU A 38 -2.31 8.96 11.93
N LYS A 39 -3.55 9.27 11.53
CA LYS A 39 -4.05 9.09 10.16
C LYS A 39 -3.40 10.09 9.20
N ILE A 40 -3.57 9.84 7.90
CA ILE A 40 -3.05 10.71 6.83
C ILE A 40 -3.65 12.13 6.91
N ASP A 41 -4.92 12.24 7.31
CA ASP A 41 -5.65 13.49 7.52
C ASP A 41 -5.34 14.20 8.85
N LYS A 42 -4.34 13.71 9.60
CA LYS A 42 -3.92 14.21 10.92
C LYS A 42 -4.89 13.91 12.07
N GLU A 43 -5.91 13.07 11.88
CA GLU A 43 -6.71 12.57 13.00
C GLU A 43 -5.87 11.65 13.89
N LYS A 44 -5.92 11.88 15.21
CA LYS A 44 -5.33 10.98 16.21
C LYS A 44 -6.33 9.90 16.60
N VAL A 45 -5.90 8.65 16.52
CA VAL A 45 -6.70 7.48 16.91
C VAL A 45 -6.06 6.80 18.10
N TYR A 46 -6.85 6.63 19.15
CA TYR A 46 -6.41 6.01 20.39
C TYR A 46 -6.91 4.58 20.45
N TYR A 47 -6.00 3.62 20.53
CA TYR A 47 -6.34 2.21 20.68
C TYR A 47 -5.91 1.67 22.04
N PRO A 48 -6.79 0.96 22.76
CA PRO A 48 -6.35 0.11 23.86
C PRO A 48 -5.46 -1.03 23.32
N ASN A 49 -4.34 -1.29 23.97
CA ASN A 49 -3.40 -2.34 23.56
C ASN A 49 -4.03 -3.74 23.63
N SER A 50 -5.01 -3.94 24.53
CA SER A 50 -5.80 -5.17 24.60
C SER A 50 -6.61 -5.42 23.32
N VAL A 51 -7.07 -4.37 22.65
CA VAL A 51 -7.81 -4.47 21.39
C VAL A 51 -6.85 -4.68 20.23
N LEU A 52 -5.69 -4.02 20.21
CA LEU A 52 -4.68 -4.25 19.17
C LEU A 52 -4.15 -5.67 19.19
N ALA A 53 -4.03 -6.28 20.37
CA ALA A 53 -3.60 -7.67 20.53
C ALA A 53 -4.52 -8.69 19.84
N THR A 54 -5.77 -8.34 19.54
CA THR A 54 -6.72 -9.21 18.85
C THR A 54 -6.90 -8.87 17.36
N LYS A 55 -6.21 -7.84 16.85
CA LYS A 55 -6.37 -7.37 15.47
C LYS A 55 -5.20 -7.82 14.60
N ALA A 56 -5.49 -8.02 13.32
CA ALA A 56 -4.44 -8.13 12.32
C ALA A 56 -3.76 -6.78 12.15
N ILE A 57 -2.43 -6.78 12.14
CA ILE A 57 -1.61 -5.57 12.03
C ILE A 57 -0.69 -5.75 10.84
N GLY A 58 -0.93 -4.98 9.77
CA GLY A 58 0.05 -4.85 8.69
C GLY A 58 1.09 -3.81 9.07
N ASN A 59 2.38 -4.10 8.94
CA ASN A 59 3.45 -3.14 9.21
C ASN A 59 4.29 -2.95 7.94
N TYR A 60 4.13 -1.79 7.29
CA TYR A 60 4.84 -1.49 6.05
C TYR A 60 6.34 -1.26 6.26
N TYR A 61 6.73 -0.72 7.40
CA TYR A 61 8.14 -0.45 7.68
C TYR A 61 8.95 -1.74 7.82
N ARG A 62 8.32 -2.79 8.35
CA ARG A 62 8.93 -4.12 8.54
C ARG A 62 8.68 -5.09 7.38
N SER A 63 7.94 -4.68 6.36
CA SER A 63 7.68 -5.52 5.19
C SER A 63 8.79 -5.37 4.15
N PRO A 64 9.04 -6.38 3.30
CA PRO A 64 9.94 -6.28 2.15
C PRO A 64 9.45 -5.26 1.11
N ASP A 65 10.10 -5.26 -0.06
CA ASP A 65 9.69 -4.44 -1.20
C ASP A 65 8.18 -4.57 -1.49
N GLN A 66 7.52 -3.42 -1.58
CA GLN A 66 6.07 -3.35 -1.76
C GLN A 66 5.72 -3.26 -3.25
N GLY A 67 4.61 -3.88 -3.62
CA GLY A 67 4.01 -3.74 -4.96
C GLY A 67 2.90 -2.70 -4.98
N ASP A 68 2.74 -2.03 -6.11
CA ASP A 68 1.59 -1.17 -6.39
C ASP A 68 0.96 -1.57 -7.73
N SER A 69 -0.33 -1.30 -7.89
CA SER A 69 -1.08 -1.62 -9.11
C SER A 69 -2.02 -0.48 -9.49
N LEU A 70 -1.94 -0.03 -10.74
CA LEU A 70 -2.83 0.97 -11.31
C LEU A 70 -3.71 0.32 -12.37
N GLU A 71 -5.02 0.45 -12.23
CA GLU A 71 -5.97 0.05 -13.27
C GLU A 71 -6.42 1.27 -14.08
N PHE A 72 -6.38 1.17 -15.41
CA PHE A 72 -6.88 2.24 -16.28
C PHE A 72 -7.51 1.69 -17.56
N ALA A 73 -8.45 2.45 -18.12
CA ALA A 73 -9.14 2.09 -19.35
C ALA A 73 -8.51 2.78 -20.57
N ILE A 74 -8.46 2.07 -21.69
CA ILE A 74 -8.10 2.56 -23.02
C ILE A 74 -9.32 2.39 -23.93
N ASP A 75 -9.57 3.36 -24.81
CA ASP A 75 -10.64 3.25 -25.81
C ASP A 75 -10.38 2.07 -26.77
N TYR A 76 -11.40 1.27 -27.07
CA TYR A 76 -11.28 0.10 -27.95
C TYR A 76 -10.75 0.44 -29.36
N ALA A 77 -11.04 1.63 -29.87
CA ALA A 77 -10.54 2.08 -31.17
C ALA A 77 -9.06 2.49 -31.14
N THR A 78 -8.42 2.49 -29.96
CA THR A 78 -7.00 2.82 -29.83
C THR A 78 -6.16 1.80 -30.61
N PRO A 79 -5.35 2.24 -31.59
CA PRO A 79 -4.53 1.32 -32.38
C PRO A 79 -3.55 0.55 -31.50
N LEU A 80 -3.33 -0.73 -31.82
CA LEU A 80 -2.36 -1.57 -31.12
C LEU A 80 -0.95 -0.97 -31.12
N SER A 81 -0.58 -0.23 -32.17
CA SER A 81 0.70 0.49 -32.24
C SER A 81 0.83 1.60 -31.19
N THR A 82 -0.27 2.27 -30.84
CA THR A 82 -0.32 3.27 -29.78
C THR A 82 -0.24 2.60 -28.41
N ILE A 83 -0.92 1.47 -28.22
CA ILE A 83 -0.83 0.68 -26.98
C ILE A 83 0.59 0.18 -26.76
N ALA A 84 1.27 -0.31 -27.81
CA ALA A 84 2.67 -0.73 -27.74
C ALA A 84 3.58 0.43 -27.30
N LYS A 85 3.43 1.61 -27.91
CA LYS A 85 4.16 2.83 -27.51
C LYS A 85 3.89 3.22 -26.06
N LEU A 86 2.67 3.02 -25.57
CA LEU A 86 2.35 3.25 -24.16
C LEU A 86 3.11 2.28 -23.25
N LYS A 87 3.14 0.97 -23.60
CA LYS A 87 3.92 -0.03 -22.85
C LYS A 87 5.39 0.36 -22.77
N ASP A 88 5.98 0.74 -23.90
CA ASP A 88 7.39 1.13 -23.97
C ASP A 88 7.70 2.37 -23.13
N ARG A 89 6.80 3.37 -23.16
CA ARG A 89 6.95 4.58 -22.33
C ARG A 89 6.85 4.29 -20.84
N ILE A 90 5.93 3.42 -20.42
CA ILE A 90 5.79 3.00 -19.02
C ILE A 90 7.08 2.30 -18.58
N LYS A 91 7.56 1.35 -19.38
CA LYS A 91 8.82 0.64 -19.12
C LYS A 91 9.99 1.62 -18.96
N GLN A 92 10.18 2.51 -19.93
CA GLN A 92 11.24 3.53 -19.88
C GLN A 92 11.15 4.42 -18.64
N TYR A 93 9.94 4.83 -18.26
CA TYR A 93 9.74 5.65 -17.07
C TYR A 93 10.15 4.92 -15.79
N LEU A 94 9.78 3.65 -15.65
CA LEU A 94 10.14 2.83 -14.49
C LEU A 94 11.65 2.59 -14.43
N GLU A 95 12.25 2.23 -15.58
CA GLU A 95 13.70 2.02 -15.70
C GLU A 95 14.54 3.28 -15.44
N GLN A 96 14.00 4.47 -15.70
CA GLN A 96 14.67 5.75 -15.40
C GLN A 96 14.59 6.12 -13.91
N LYS A 97 13.63 5.57 -13.18
CA LYS A 97 13.34 5.90 -11.78
C LYS A 97 13.62 4.72 -10.85
N GLN A 98 14.79 4.10 -10.99
CA GLN A 98 15.21 2.93 -10.20
C GLN A 98 15.34 3.20 -8.70
N SER A 99 15.43 4.47 -8.28
CA SER A 99 15.39 4.83 -6.86
C SER A 99 13.99 4.73 -6.24
N LEU A 100 12.94 4.65 -7.07
CA LEU A 100 11.55 4.59 -6.64
C LEU A 100 10.87 3.28 -7.01
N TRP A 101 11.26 2.66 -8.14
CA TRP A 101 10.61 1.49 -8.69
C TRP A 101 11.58 0.34 -8.91
N GLN A 102 11.09 -0.87 -8.70
CA GLN A 102 11.78 -2.07 -9.18
C GLN A 102 11.61 -2.22 -10.70
N LEU A 103 12.54 -2.95 -11.31
CA LEU A 103 12.53 -3.20 -12.74
C LEU A 103 11.45 -4.20 -13.15
N ASP A 104 11.04 -5.09 -12.25
CA ASP A 104 9.99 -6.06 -12.51
C ASP A 104 8.62 -5.38 -12.46
N HIS A 105 7.96 -5.28 -13.61
CA HIS A 105 6.65 -4.67 -13.77
C HIS A 105 5.87 -5.42 -14.83
N ASN A 106 4.55 -5.51 -14.64
CA ASN A 106 3.65 -6.19 -15.56
C ASN A 106 2.53 -5.26 -16.00
N LEU A 107 2.24 -5.27 -17.30
CA LEU A 107 1.07 -4.60 -17.87
C LEU A 107 0.22 -5.64 -18.61
N VAL A 108 -0.93 -5.95 -18.03
CA VAL A 108 -1.79 -7.06 -18.44
C VAL A 108 -3.18 -6.51 -18.79
N VAL A 109 -3.77 -6.99 -19.89
CA VAL A 109 -5.18 -6.70 -20.18
C VAL A 109 -6.02 -7.49 -19.18
N LYS A 110 -6.74 -6.80 -18.30
CA LYS A 110 -7.61 -7.45 -17.30
C LYS A 110 -8.94 -7.88 -17.89
N GLU A 111 -9.60 -6.99 -18.62
CA GLU A 111 -10.92 -7.23 -19.19
C GLU A 111 -11.27 -6.23 -20.31
N ILE A 112 -12.21 -6.60 -21.17
CA ILE A 112 -12.84 -5.68 -22.12
C ILE A 112 -14.14 -5.22 -21.46
N GLU A 113 -14.16 -3.98 -20.99
CA GLU A 113 -15.25 -3.41 -20.21
C GLU A 113 -16.17 -2.58 -21.12
N ASN A 114 -17.36 -3.11 -21.41
CA ASN A 114 -18.23 -2.67 -22.50
C ASN A 114 -17.53 -2.79 -23.87
N MET A 115 -18.27 -2.99 -24.95
CA MET A 115 -17.70 -3.20 -26.31
C MET A 115 -16.86 -2.01 -26.86
N ASN A 116 -16.52 -1.03 -26.02
CA ASN A 116 -15.92 0.25 -26.34
C ASN A 116 -14.68 0.58 -25.46
N LYS A 117 -14.35 -0.18 -24.39
CA LYS A 117 -13.17 0.10 -23.53
C LYS A 117 -12.42 -1.17 -23.11
N ILE A 118 -11.10 -1.06 -22.94
CA ILE A 118 -10.21 -2.13 -22.48
C ILE A 118 -9.57 -1.69 -21.16
N LYS A 119 -9.70 -2.49 -20.11
CA LYS A 119 -9.09 -2.22 -18.80
C LYS A 119 -7.73 -2.91 -18.70
N MET A 120 -6.69 -2.13 -18.41
CA MET A 120 -5.30 -2.53 -18.25
C MET A 120 -4.89 -2.42 -16.78
#